data_AF-A0A925IE21-F1
#
_entry.id   AF-A0A925IE21-F1
#
_cell.length_a   1.000
_cell.length_b   1.000
_cell.length_c   1.000
_cell.angle_alpha   90.00
_cell.angle_beta   90.00
_cell.angle_gamma   90.00
#
_symmetry.space_group_name_H-M   'P 1'
#
loop_
_entity.id
_entity.type
_entity.pdbx_description
1 polymer ?
#
loop_
_entity_poly.entity_id
_entity_poly.type
_entity_poly.pdbx_seq_one_letter_code
_entity_poly.pdbx_strand_id
1 'polypeptide(L)'
;MSEITCAATISEESIVLDLDGNSISISLDGDIDFTPLAKNLTLLIERESSIDITWADADETPDKAKVAKEVIDKIIDSFNEVIEEQFPGNLSGVRPA
;
A
#
# COMPACT_ATOMS: atom_id res chain seq x y z
N MET A 1 -8.05 -14.02 -6.08
CA MET A 1 -7.30 -12.75 -6.10
C MET A 1 -5.85 -13.08 -5.91
N SER A 2 -4.97 -12.43 -6.67
CA SER A 2 -3.55 -12.43 -6.33
C SER A 2 -3.35 -11.37 -5.25
N GLU A 3 -2.55 -11.70 -4.25
CA GLU A 3 -2.16 -10.76 -3.20
C GLU A 3 -0.74 -10.30 -3.49
N ILE A 4 -0.52 -8.99 -3.41
CA ILE A 4 0.80 -8.37 -3.55
C ILE A 4 1.30 -8.03 -2.16
N THR A 5 2.45 -8.59 -1.79
CA THR A 5 3.13 -8.19 -0.57
C THR A 5 3.81 -6.83 -0.79
N CYS A 6 3.51 -5.88 0.09
CA CYS A 6 4.17 -4.59 0.17
C CYS A 6 5.09 -4.58 1.40
N ALA A 7 6.40 -4.53 1.19
CA ALA A 7 7.35 -4.37 2.29
C ALA A 7 7.61 -2.88 2.52
N ALA A 8 7.21 -2.38 3.68
CA ALA A 8 7.33 -0.97 4.03
C ALA A 8 8.41 -0.79 5.11
N THR A 9 9.42 0.02 4.84
CA THR A 9 10.50 0.34 5.78
C THR A 9 10.44 1.82 6.11
N ILE A 10 10.42 2.14 7.41
CA ILE A 10 10.43 3.53 7.88
C ILE A 10 11.83 3.89 8.37
N SER A 11 12.31 5.05 7.94
CA SER A 11 13.53 5.69 8.45
C SER A 11 13.21 7.10 8.96
N GLU A 12 14.20 7.78 9.53
CA GLU A 12 14.02 9.16 10.02
C GLU A 12 13.65 10.14 8.89
N GLU A 13 14.20 9.93 7.68
CA GLU A 13 14.12 10.88 6.56
C GLU A 13 13.17 10.43 5.45
N SER A 14 12.80 9.16 5.40
CA SER A 14 11.97 8.62 4.32
C SER A 14 11.22 7.34 4.70
N ILE A 15 10.17 7.05 3.96
CA ILE A 15 9.49 5.75 3.94
C ILE A 15 9.74 5.10 2.59
N VAL A 16 10.17 3.84 2.60
CA VAL A 16 10.38 3.06 1.38
C VAL A 16 9.36 1.93 1.34
N LEU A 17 8.57 1.88 0.28
CA LEU A 17 7.58 0.85 0.00
C LEU A 17 8.08 0.01 -1.17
N ASP A 18 8.21 -1.31 -1.00
CA ASP A 18 8.49 -2.24 -2.08
C ASP A 18 7.19 -2.96 -2.48
N LEU A 19 6.65 -2.62 -3.65
CA LEU A 19 5.41 -3.15 -4.20
C LEU A 19 5.71 -4.01 -5.43
N ASP A 20 5.73 -5.34 -5.25
CA ASP A 20 5.99 -6.31 -6.33
C ASP A 20 7.32 -6.01 -7.09
N GLY A 21 8.37 -5.64 -6.34
CA GLY A 21 9.68 -5.25 -6.90
C GLY A 21 9.76 -3.81 -7.40
N ASN A 22 8.71 -3.00 -7.24
CA ASN A 22 8.76 -1.55 -7.47
C ASN A 22 8.98 -0.83 -6.14
N SER A 23 10.18 -0.30 -5.96
CA SER A 23 10.50 0.54 -4.81
C SER A 23 10.00 1.97 -4.99
N ILE A 24 9.17 2.43 -4.06
CA ILE A 24 8.65 3.79 -3.95
C ILE A 24 9.26 4.41 -2.70
N SER A 25 9.95 5.53 -2.86
CA SER A 25 10.48 6.30 -1.74
C SER A 25 9.64 7.57 -1.54
N ILE A 26 9.18 7.76 -0.31
CA ILE A 26 8.42 8.93 0.14
C ILE A 26 9.33 9.71 1.09
N SER A 27 9.69 10.92 0.70
CA SER A 27 10.48 11.82 1.54
C SER A 27 9.65 12.32 2.71
N LEU A 28 10.23 12.28 3.92
CA LEU A 28 9.69 12.94 5.11
C LEU A 28 10.29 14.34 5.29
N ASP A 29 11.23 14.76 4.45
CA ASP A 29 11.70 16.15 4.42
C ASP A 29 10.74 17.03 3.62
N GLY A 30 10.41 18.22 4.14
CA GLY A 30 9.47 19.14 3.49
C GLY A 30 8.01 18.65 3.42
N ASP A 31 7.32 18.94 2.33
CA ASP A 31 5.95 18.44 2.12
C ASP A 31 5.98 16.98 1.66
N ILE A 32 5.14 16.13 2.28
CA ILE A 32 5.10 14.71 1.94
C ILE A 32 4.30 14.52 0.65
N ASP A 33 4.94 13.96 -0.38
CA ASP A 33 4.31 13.66 -1.66
C ASP A 33 3.95 12.17 -1.79
N PHE A 34 2.65 11.87 -1.77
CA PHE A 34 2.11 10.52 -1.97
C PHE A 34 1.74 10.23 -3.43
N THR A 35 1.97 11.17 -4.35
CA THR A 35 1.69 10.98 -5.79
C THR A 35 2.37 9.74 -6.39
N PRO A 36 3.64 9.42 -6.04
CA PRO A 36 4.29 8.20 -6.54
C PRO A 36 3.56 6.91 -6.13
N LEU A 37 3.03 6.88 -4.90
CA LEU A 37 2.24 5.75 -4.39
C LEU A 37 0.94 5.60 -5.20
N ALA A 38 0.15 6.67 -5.30
CA ALA A 38 -1.12 6.64 -6.04
C ALA A 38 -0.94 6.21 -7.51
N LYS A 39 0.13 6.67 -8.17
CA LYS A 39 0.46 6.24 -9.54
C LYS A 39 0.73 4.75 -9.64
N ASN A 40 1.50 4.19 -8.71
CA ASN A 40 1.79 2.75 -8.72
C ASN A 40 0.53 1.93 -8.43
N LEU A 41 -0.28 2.33 -7.46
CA LEU A 41 -1.56 1.67 -7.17
C LEU A 41 -2.49 1.65 -8.38
N THR A 42 -2.55 2.75 -9.14
CA THR A 42 -3.35 2.83 -10.36
C THR A 42 -2.93 1.78 -11.41
N LEU A 43 -1.62 1.49 -11.52
CA LEU A 43 -1.13 0.43 -12.40
C LEU A 43 -1.49 -0.98 -11.90
N LEU A 44 -1.63 -1.14 -10.58
CA LEU A 44 -2.04 -2.40 -9.97
C LEU A 44 -3.54 -2.68 -10.09
N ILE A 45 -4.38 -1.66 -10.35
CA ILE A 45 -5.81 -1.85 -10.64
C ILE A 45 -6.00 -2.82 -11.82
N GLU A 46 -5.20 -2.68 -12.87
CA GLU A 46 -5.27 -3.57 -14.06
C GLU A 46 -4.97 -5.03 -13.73
N ARG A 47 -4.32 -5.29 -12.60
CA ARG A 47 -3.94 -6.63 -12.14
C ARG A 47 -4.95 -7.23 -11.15
N GLU A 48 -5.99 -6.49 -10.77
CA GLU A 48 -7.07 -6.97 -9.88
C GLU A 48 -6.53 -7.62 -8.59
N SER A 49 -5.44 -7.05 -8.05
CA SER A 49 -4.70 -7.62 -6.92
C SER A 49 -4.83 -6.75 -5.69
N SER A 50 -5.12 -7.36 -4.55
CA SER A 50 -5.07 -6.69 -3.25
C SER A 50 -3.64 -6.54 -2.77
N ILE A 51 -3.40 -5.60 -1.87
CA ILE A 51 -2.08 -5.31 -1.31
C ILE A 51 -2.11 -5.59 0.18
N ASP A 52 -1.21 -6.43 0.65
CA ASP A 52 -0.93 -6.64 2.07
C ASP A 52 0.36 -5.90 2.44
N ILE A 53 0.27 -4.92 3.34
CA ILE A 53 1.41 -4.09 3.74
C ILE A 53 2.00 -4.59 5.06
N THR A 54 3.30 -4.88 5.04
CA THR A 54 4.07 -5.25 6.22
C THR A 54 5.10 -4.18 6.54
N TRP A 55 5.01 -3.62 7.75
CA TRP A 55 5.92 -2.58 8.22
C TRP A 55 7.11 -3.17 8.99
N ALA A 56 8.32 -2.85 8.53
CA ALA A 56 9.54 -2.94 9.31
C ALA A 56 9.71 -1.62 10.08
N ASP A 57 9.15 -1.57 11.28
CA ASP A 57 9.26 -0.41 12.17
C ASP A 57 10.69 -0.24 12.68
N ALA A 58 11.18 1.00 12.69
CA ALA A 58 12.34 1.39 13.49
C ALA A 58 11.88 1.68 14.92
N ASP A 59 12.68 1.27 15.92
CA ASP A 59 12.35 1.35 17.36
C ASP A 59 11.93 2.77 17.83
N GLU A 60 12.38 3.83 17.16
CA GLU A 60 11.89 5.20 17.32
C GLU A 60 11.46 5.80 15.98
N THR A 61 10.14 5.84 15.75
CA THR A 61 9.56 6.49 14.57
C THR A 61 9.16 7.93 14.90
N PRO A 62 9.66 8.95 14.17
CA PRO A 62 9.27 10.33 14.40
C PRO A 62 7.78 10.55 14.12
N ASP A 63 7.14 11.52 14.79
CA ASP A 63 5.68 11.72 14.69
C ASP A 63 5.21 11.99 13.25
N LYS A 64 6.03 12.67 12.46
CA LYS A 64 5.76 12.88 11.03
C LYS A 64 5.75 11.57 10.25
N ALA A 65 6.64 10.64 10.56
CA ALA A 65 6.66 9.31 9.96
C ALA A 65 5.44 8.49 10.36
N LYS A 66 4.96 8.62 11.62
CA LYS A 66 3.71 7.98 12.06
C LYS A 66 2.50 8.49 11.27
N VAL A 67 2.38 9.80 11.10
CA VAL A 67 1.31 10.38 10.28
C VAL A 67 1.41 9.91 8.83
N ALA A 68 2.61 9.87 8.26
CA ALA A 68 2.82 9.36 6.91
C ALA A 68 2.45 7.88 6.78
N LYS A 69 2.82 7.04 7.77
CA LYS A 69 2.42 5.64 7.88
C LYS A 69 0.91 5.48 7.87
N GLU A 70 0.19 6.20 8.75
CA GLU A 70 -1.27 6.15 8.82
C GLU A 70 -1.95 6.58 7.51
N VAL A 71 -1.38 7.57 6.80
CA VAL A 71 -1.90 7.99 5.49
C VAL A 71 -1.68 6.91 4.44
N ILE A 72 -0.51 6.28 4.43
CA ILE A 72 -0.19 5.17 3.51
C ILE A 72 -1.14 3.99 3.76
N ASP A 73 -1.32 3.58 5.02
CA ASP A 73 -2.24 2.50 5.39
C ASP A 73 -3.65 2.78 4.87
N LYS A 74 -4.18 4.00 5.09
CA LYS A 74 -5.50 4.39 4.57
C LYS A 74 -5.59 4.37 3.05
N ILE A 75 -4.53 4.79 2.35
CA ILE A 75 -4.50 4.75 0.88
C ILE A 75 -4.58 3.29 0.39
N ILE A 76 -3.84 2.38 1.02
CA ILE A 76 -3.85 0.95 0.69
C ILE A 76 -5.20 0.32 1.03
N ASP A 77 -5.76 0.60 2.20
CA ASP A 77 -7.07 0.10 2.61
C ASP A 77 -8.16 0.53 1.63
N SER A 78 -8.21 1.84 1.30
CA SER A 78 -9.18 2.36 0.31
C SER A 78 -8.95 1.76 -1.09
N PHE A 79 -7.71 1.49 -1.49
CA PHE A 79 -7.44 0.79 -2.74
C PHE A 79 -8.00 -0.64 -2.71
N ASN A 80 -7.75 -1.39 -1.64
CA ASN A 80 -8.23 -2.77 -1.47
C ASN A 80 -9.76 -2.83 -1.46
N GLU A 81 -10.42 -1.90 -0.76
CA GLU A 81 -11.89 -1.77 -0.77
C GLU A 81 -12.42 -1.60 -2.20
N VAL A 82 -11.82 -0.72 -3.00
CA VAL A 82 -12.21 -0.51 -4.40
C VAL A 82 -11.99 -1.78 -5.24
N ILE A 83 -10.89 -2.50 -5.03
CA ILE A 83 -10.65 -3.77 -5.74
C ILE A 83 -11.73 -4.81 -5.37
N GLU A 84 -12.08 -4.93 -4.08
CA GLU A 84 -13.13 -5.85 -3.63
C GLU A 84 -14.51 -5.49 -4.20
N GLU A 85 -14.86 -4.21 -4.22
CA GLU A 85 -16.16 -3.72 -4.74
C GLU A 85 -16.29 -3.88 -6.25
N GLN A 86 -15.23 -3.54 -7.01
CA GLN A 86 -15.27 -3.53 -8.48
C GLN A 86 -15.02 -4.92 -9.08
N PHE A 87 -14.34 -5.81 -8.35
CA PHE A 87 -13.98 -7.16 -8.82
C PHE A 87 -14.50 -8.27 -7.88
N PRO A 88 -15.82 -8.35 -7.60
CA PRO A 88 -16.41 -9.31 -6.65
C PRO A 88 -16.37 -10.78 -7.17
N GLY A 89 -16.09 -10.98 -8.46
CA GLY A 89 -16.23 -12.25 -9.19
C GLY A 89 -15.27 -13.38 -8.78
N ASN A 90 -14.29 -13.13 -7.91
CA ASN A 90 -13.37 -14.16 -7.41
C ASN A 90 -13.67 -14.65 -5.98
N LEU A 91 -14.78 -14.20 -5.37
CA LEU A 91 -15.38 -14.83 -4.18
C LEU A 91 -16.16 -16.12 -4.51
N SER A 92 -16.24 -16.51 -5.79
CA SER A 92 -16.87 -17.77 -6.23
C SER A 92 -15.96 -18.99 -5.98
N GLY A 93 -15.53 -19.16 -4.74
CA GLY A 93 -15.08 -20.45 -4.18
C GLY A 93 -16.23 -21.29 -3.62
N VAL A 94 -17.49 -20.83 -3.71
CA VAL A 94 -18.66 -21.61 -3.29
C VAL A 94 -19.61 -21.76 -4.49
N ARG A 95 -19.43 -22.86 -5.23
CA ARG A 95 -20.41 -23.36 -6.18
C ARG A 95 -21.67 -23.82 -5.43
N PRO A 96 -22.86 -23.79 -6.08
CA PRO A 96 -24.15 -23.96 -5.43
C PRO A 96 -24.46 -25.44 -5.17
N ALA A 97 -25.26 -25.69 -4.14
CA ALA A 97 -26.13 -26.84 -4.01
C ALA A 97 -27.46 -26.38 -3.41
#